data_AF-B4XH20-F1
#
_entry.id   AF-B4XH20-F1
#
_cell.length_a   1.000
_cell.length_b   1.000
_cell.length_c   1.000
_cell.angle_alpha   90.00
_cell.angle_beta   90.00
_cell.angle_gamma   90.00
#
_symmetry.space_group_name_H-M   'P 1'
#
loop_
_entity.id
_entity.type
_entity.pdbx_description
1 polymer ?
#
loop_
_entity_poly.entity_id
_entity_poly.type
_entity_poly.pdbx_seq_one_letter_code
_entity_poly.pdbx_strand_id
1 'polypeptide(L)'
;LYTHFTSPIRRYADVIVHRLLAASLGISKLPPVFQDSLQLTSIADNLNYRHRNAQYAGRASVELHTLIYFRKRPTDTEGRIVKIRSNGFFVFVPKYGIEGPVYLTKAEKGSGEWYVDEQQQKIKKMDGSLSYNVLQTVQIHMEVVEPQPNRPKLQLTLI
;
A
#
# COMPACT_ATOMS: atom_id res chain seq x y z
N LEU A 1 -12.25 -22.78 11.68
CA LEU A 1 -11.59 -22.30 12.93
C LEU A 1 -10.15 -21.91 12.60
N TYR A 2 -9.66 -20.77 13.08
CA TYR A 2 -8.29 -20.28 12.81
C TYR A 2 -7.76 -19.47 13.99
N THR A 3 -6.44 -19.52 14.23
CA THR A 3 -5.75 -18.67 15.22
C THR A 3 -4.26 -18.51 14.87
N HIS A 4 -3.61 -17.50 15.44
CA HIS A 4 -2.15 -17.31 15.34
C HIS A 4 -1.43 -18.03 16.49
N PHE A 5 -0.36 -18.78 16.16
CA PHE A 5 0.38 -19.57 17.16
C PHE A 5 1.91 -19.56 16.95
N THR A 6 2.38 -19.34 15.73
CA THR A 6 3.77 -19.63 15.33
C THR A 6 4.81 -18.60 15.76
N SER A 7 4.45 -17.48 16.37
CA SER A 7 5.40 -16.39 16.64
C SER A 7 5.15 -15.60 17.94
N PRO A 8 5.18 -16.26 19.11
CA PRO A 8 4.95 -15.62 20.42
C PRO A 8 5.93 -14.48 20.74
N ILE A 9 7.12 -14.47 20.16
CA ILE A 9 8.12 -13.41 20.38
C ILE A 9 7.64 -12.05 19.84
N ARG A 10 6.90 -12.04 18.72
CA ARG A 10 6.51 -10.80 18.00
C ARG A 10 5.01 -10.51 18.00
N ARG A 11 4.19 -11.43 18.52
CA ARG A 11 2.73 -11.29 18.59
C ARG A 11 2.22 -11.83 19.93
N TYR A 12 1.61 -10.95 20.71
CA TYR A 12 1.02 -11.33 21.99
C TYR A 12 -0.21 -12.25 21.85
N ALA A 13 -0.91 -12.18 20.72
CA ALA A 13 -1.99 -13.12 20.40
C ALA A 13 -1.49 -14.58 20.46
N ASP A 14 -0.32 -14.86 19.87
CA ASP A 14 0.30 -16.18 19.92
C ASP A 14 0.65 -16.56 21.37
N VAL A 15 1.14 -15.64 22.21
CA VAL A 15 1.41 -15.91 23.64
C VAL A 15 0.15 -16.38 24.37
N ILE A 16 -1.00 -15.76 24.10
CA ILE A 16 -2.28 -16.17 24.69
C ILE A 16 -2.63 -17.59 24.24
N VAL A 17 -2.54 -17.88 22.94
CA VAL A 17 -2.84 -19.21 22.40
C VAL A 17 -1.89 -20.27 22.96
N HIS A 18 -0.60 -19.96 23.12
CA HIS A 18 0.38 -20.84 23.79
C HIS A 18 -0.04 -21.16 25.23
N ARG A 19 -0.52 -20.17 25.99
CA ARG A 19 -1.02 -20.38 27.37
C ARG A 19 -2.32 -21.20 27.40
N LEU A 20 -3.25 -20.92 26.49
CA LEU A 20 -4.51 -21.67 26.37
C LEU A 20 -4.25 -23.14 26.00
N LEU A 21 -3.31 -23.39 25.08
CA LEU A 21 -2.92 -24.75 24.69
C LEU A 21 -2.20 -25.48 25.83
N ALA A 22 -1.30 -24.82 26.56
CA ALA A 22 -0.65 -25.42 27.73
C ALA A 22 -1.67 -25.81 28.80
N ALA A 23 -2.71 -24.98 29.00
CA ALA A 23 -3.80 -25.28 29.93
C ALA A 23 -4.70 -26.42 29.46
N SER A 24 -5.03 -26.50 28.16
CA SER A 24 -5.85 -27.59 27.61
C SER A 24 -5.14 -28.94 27.66
N LEU A 25 -3.80 -28.94 27.63
CA LEU A 25 -2.96 -30.14 27.80
C LEU A 25 -2.67 -30.47 29.27
N GLY A 26 -3.14 -29.66 30.23
CA GLY A 26 -2.87 -29.86 31.66
C GLY A 26 -1.42 -29.57 32.09
N ILE A 27 -0.61 -28.96 31.22
CA ILE A 27 0.79 -28.60 31.51
C ILE A 27 0.85 -27.41 32.48
N SER A 28 -0.11 -26.49 32.41
CA SER A 28 -0.21 -25.33 33.29
C SER A 28 -1.65 -25.00 33.65
N LYS A 29 -1.88 -24.23 34.72
CA LYS A 29 -3.23 -23.76 35.07
C LYS A 29 -3.65 -22.64 34.14
N LEU A 30 -4.94 -22.62 33.75
CA LEU A 30 -5.52 -21.52 32.98
C LEU A 30 -5.46 -20.22 33.80
N PRO A 31 -4.80 -19.16 33.30
CA PRO A 31 -4.79 -17.86 33.96
C PRO A 31 -6.22 -17.32 34.18
N PRO A 32 -6.54 -16.75 35.37
CA PRO A 32 -7.88 -16.24 35.67
C PRO A 32 -8.39 -15.18 34.68
N VAL A 33 -7.47 -14.38 34.13
CA VAL A 33 -7.76 -13.35 33.12
C VAL A 33 -8.40 -13.93 31.85
N PHE A 34 -8.17 -15.22 31.55
CA PHE A 34 -8.76 -15.89 30.38
C PHE A 34 -10.06 -16.63 30.68
N GLN A 35 -10.51 -16.64 31.94
CA GLN A 35 -11.80 -17.21 32.34
C GLN A 35 -12.94 -16.19 32.17
N ASP A 36 -12.63 -14.89 32.28
CA ASP A 36 -13.57 -13.81 32.05
C ASP A 36 -13.61 -13.40 30.57
N SER A 37 -14.77 -13.57 29.94
CA SER A 37 -14.98 -13.25 28.52
C SER A 37 -14.85 -11.75 28.22
N LEU A 38 -15.21 -10.87 29.15
CA LEU A 38 -15.13 -9.42 28.97
C LEU A 38 -13.68 -8.95 28.96
N GLN A 39 -12.85 -9.48 29.87
CA GLN A 39 -11.42 -9.20 29.91
C GLN A 39 -10.71 -9.70 28.66
N LEU A 40 -11.05 -10.92 28.20
CA LEU A 40 -10.47 -11.48 26.98
C LEU A 40 -10.83 -10.67 25.73
N THR A 41 -12.07 -10.17 25.66
CA THR A 41 -12.53 -9.29 24.57
C THR A 41 -11.77 -7.97 24.57
N SER A 42 -11.62 -7.33 25.74
CA SER A 42 -10.84 -6.09 25.89
C SER A 42 -9.38 -6.25 25.48
N ILE A 43 -8.75 -7.37 25.83
CA ILE A 43 -7.39 -7.70 25.38
C ILE A 43 -7.36 -7.85 23.87
N ALA A 44 -8.30 -8.58 23.27
CA ALA A 44 -8.36 -8.78 21.83
C ALA A 44 -8.52 -7.46 21.06
N ASP A 45 -9.35 -6.54 21.56
CA ASP A 45 -9.56 -5.21 20.96
C ASP A 45 -8.27 -4.37 20.99
N ASN A 46 -7.56 -4.36 22.13
CA ASN A 46 -6.26 -3.69 22.23
C ASN A 46 -5.21 -4.33 21.29
N LEU A 47 -5.20 -5.66 21.13
CA LEU A 47 -4.30 -6.33 20.18
C LEU A 47 -4.61 -5.95 18.73
N ASN A 48 -5.89 -5.89 18.37
CA ASN A 48 -6.33 -5.46 17.03
C ASN A 48 -5.92 -4.01 16.74
N TYR A 49 -6.13 -3.11 17.71
CA TYR A 49 -5.71 -1.72 17.62
C TYR A 49 -4.20 -1.59 17.43
N ARG A 50 -3.41 -2.25 18.28
CA ARG A 50 -1.94 -2.24 18.18
C ARG A 50 -1.43 -2.86 16.89
N HIS A 51 -2.03 -3.94 16.42
CA HIS A 51 -1.68 -4.57 15.16
C HIS A 51 -1.88 -3.62 13.99
N ARG A 52 -3.03 -2.94 13.93
CA ARG A 52 -3.33 -1.95 12.88
C ARG A 52 -2.32 -0.80 12.90
N ASN A 53 -2.01 -0.27 14.08
CA ASN A 53 -1.04 0.82 14.22
C ASN A 53 0.39 0.39 13.83
N ALA A 54 0.80 -0.82 14.18
CA ALA A 54 2.10 -1.36 13.76
C ALA A 54 2.20 -1.49 12.22
N GLN A 55 1.12 -1.90 11.55
CA GLN A 55 1.07 -1.94 10.09
C GLN A 55 1.17 -0.54 9.47
N TYR A 56 0.46 0.45 10.02
CA TYR A 56 0.57 1.84 9.54
C TYR A 56 1.95 2.42 9.75
N ALA A 57 2.56 2.21 10.91
CA ALA A 57 3.93 2.65 11.18
C ALA A 57 4.93 2.00 10.21
N GLY A 58 4.79 0.69 9.94
CA GLY A 58 5.61 -0.02 8.97
C GLY A 58 5.50 0.57 7.56
N ARG A 59 4.27 0.82 7.09
CA ARG A 59 4.03 1.44 5.77
C ARG A 59 4.60 2.85 5.68
N ALA A 60 4.38 3.68 6.69
CA ALA A 60 4.92 5.04 6.76
C ALA A 60 6.46 5.04 6.78
N SER A 61 7.07 4.07 7.46
CA SER A 61 8.54 3.90 7.46
C SER A 61 9.07 3.59 6.07
N VAL A 62 8.43 2.66 5.35
CA VAL A 62 8.80 2.32 3.95
C VAL A 62 8.62 3.53 3.03
N GLU A 63 7.51 4.25 3.16
CA GLU A 63 7.24 5.48 2.38
C GLU A 63 8.33 6.54 2.60
N LEU A 64 8.67 6.82 3.87
CA LEU A 64 9.73 7.77 4.20
C LEU A 64 11.07 7.38 3.59
N HIS A 65 11.47 6.11 3.71
CA HIS A 65 12.74 5.64 3.15
C HIS A 65 12.74 5.65 1.63
N THR A 66 11.58 5.42 1.00
CA THR A 66 11.40 5.56 -0.44
C THR A 66 11.68 6.99 -0.88
N LEU A 67 11.11 7.98 -0.18
CA LEU A 67 11.36 9.40 -0.47
C LEU A 67 12.84 9.76 -0.29
N ILE A 68 13.47 9.32 0.79
CA ILE A 68 14.90 9.55 1.04
C ILE A 68 15.76 8.96 -0.10
N TYR A 69 15.41 7.76 -0.57
CA TYR A 69 16.14 7.07 -1.63
C TYR A 69 16.07 7.81 -2.98
N PHE A 70 14.89 8.26 -3.38
CA PHE A 70 14.68 8.96 -4.67
C PHE A 70 15.02 10.45 -4.62
N ARG A 71 15.17 11.07 -3.44
CA ARG A 71 15.44 12.51 -3.29
C ARG A 71 16.67 13.01 -4.05
N LYS A 72 17.69 12.17 -4.22
CA LYS A 72 18.92 12.49 -4.95
C LYS A 72 19.08 11.70 -6.25
N ARG A 73 18.05 10.95 -6.66
CA ARG A 73 18.11 9.94 -7.73
C ARG A 73 16.83 9.94 -8.55
N PRO A 74 16.57 10.99 -9.34
CA PRO A 74 15.54 10.89 -10.38
C PRO A 74 15.89 9.72 -11.31
N THR A 75 14.92 8.87 -11.61
CA THR A 75 15.15 7.62 -12.36
C THR A 75 14.02 7.35 -13.33
N ASP A 76 14.39 7.00 -14.55
CA ASP A 76 13.48 6.48 -15.57
C ASP A 76 13.38 4.96 -15.44
N THR A 77 12.16 4.43 -15.47
CA THR A 77 11.96 2.99 -15.35
C THR A 77 10.66 2.55 -15.99
N GLU A 78 10.57 1.25 -16.26
CA GLU A 78 9.36 0.63 -16.77
C GLU A 78 8.34 0.43 -15.64
N GLY A 79 7.12 0.85 -15.92
CA GLY A 79 5.96 0.60 -15.09
C GLY A 79 4.86 -0.10 -15.86
N ARG A 80 3.94 -0.74 -15.15
CA ARG A 80 2.78 -1.41 -15.71
C ARG A 80 1.50 -0.76 -15.21
N ILE A 81 0.59 -0.43 -16.13
CA ILE A 81 -0.70 0.14 -15.77
C ILE A 81 -1.53 -0.91 -15.04
N VAL A 82 -1.89 -0.66 -13.78
CA VAL A 82 -2.72 -1.55 -12.96
C VAL A 82 -4.19 -1.16 -13.06
N LYS A 83 -4.47 0.15 -13.12
CA LYS A 83 -5.83 0.66 -13.06
C LYS A 83 -5.97 1.99 -13.76
N ILE A 84 -7.06 2.17 -14.50
CA ILE A 84 -7.40 3.44 -15.15
C ILE A 84 -8.51 4.15 -14.36
N ARG A 85 -8.37 5.47 -14.23
CA ARG A 85 -9.30 6.40 -13.56
C ARG A 85 -9.58 7.60 -14.47
N SER A 86 -10.67 8.32 -14.22
CA SER A 86 -11.05 9.54 -14.95
C SER A 86 -9.94 10.61 -15.09
N ASN A 87 -9.00 10.70 -14.17
CA ASN A 87 -7.91 11.70 -14.17
C ASN A 87 -6.52 11.13 -14.49
N GLY A 88 -6.41 9.86 -14.90
CA GLY A 88 -5.12 9.22 -15.21
C GLY A 88 -5.12 7.73 -14.92
N PHE A 89 -3.96 7.19 -14.55
CA PHE A 89 -3.82 5.76 -14.31
C PHE A 89 -2.83 5.46 -13.18
N PHE A 90 -3.04 4.33 -12.51
CA PHE A 90 -2.11 3.80 -11.51
C PHE A 90 -1.09 2.92 -12.20
N VAL A 91 0.18 3.20 -11.94
CA VAL A 91 1.31 2.44 -12.46
C VAL A 91 1.98 1.71 -11.31
N PHE A 92 2.21 0.41 -11.50
CA PHE A 92 3.06 -0.40 -10.65
C PHE A 92 4.46 -0.51 -11.25
N VAL A 93 5.49 -0.27 -10.45
CA VAL A 93 6.89 -0.27 -10.84
C VAL A 93 7.56 -1.52 -10.28
N PRO A 94 7.74 -2.60 -11.08
CA PRO A 94 8.18 -3.89 -10.57
C PRO A 94 9.55 -3.85 -9.91
N LYS A 95 10.45 -3.00 -10.42
CA LYS A 95 11.84 -2.86 -9.92
C LYS A 95 11.90 -2.43 -8.46
N TYR A 96 10.97 -1.61 -8.01
CA TYR A 96 10.95 -1.06 -6.65
C TYR A 96 9.75 -1.53 -5.81
N GLY A 97 8.78 -2.21 -6.42
CA GLY A 97 7.55 -2.64 -5.75
C GLY A 97 6.66 -1.47 -5.34
N ILE A 98 6.71 -0.35 -6.07
CA ILE A 98 5.99 0.89 -5.77
C ILE A 98 4.78 1.01 -6.71
N GLU A 99 3.65 1.47 -6.20
CA GLU A 99 2.48 1.83 -6.97
C GLU A 99 2.17 3.32 -6.78
N GLY A 100 1.88 4.02 -7.88
CA GLY A 100 1.58 5.45 -7.82
C GLY A 100 0.66 5.91 -8.95
N PRO A 101 -0.12 6.98 -8.73
CA PRO A 101 -0.92 7.59 -9.78
C PRO A 101 -0.02 8.41 -10.71
N VAL A 102 -0.22 8.22 -12.01
CA VAL A 102 0.25 9.10 -13.07
C VAL A 102 -0.94 9.91 -13.52
N TYR A 103 -0.89 11.22 -13.26
CA TYR A 103 -1.93 12.14 -13.69
C TYR A 103 -1.66 12.55 -15.13
N LEU A 104 -2.66 12.39 -15.97
CA LEU A 104 -2.64 12.99 -17.30
C LEU A 104 -3.03 14.45 -17.12
N THR A 105 -2.06 15.36 -17.23
CA THR A 105 -2.32 16.79 -17.17
C THR A 105 -3.38 17.13 -18.22
N LYS A 106 -4.38 17.92 -17.85
CA LYS A 106 -5.21 18.62 -18.84
C LYS A 106 -4.27 19.53 -19.61
N ALA A 107 -3.84 19.06 -20.78
CA ALA A 107 -3.22 19.82 -21.83
C ALA A 107 -2.29 20.95 -21.35
N GLU A 108 -0.98 20.71 -21.27
CA GLU A 108 -0.08 21.79 -21.62
C GLU A 108 -0.56 22.35 -22.97
N LYS A 109 -0.81 23.67 -22.97
CA LYS A 109 -1.48 24.46 -24.01
C LYS A 109 -1.18 23.92 -25.42
N GLY A 110 -2.07 23.06 -25.95
CA GLY A 110 -1.97 22.52 -27.31
C GLY A 110 -2.16 21.00 -27.47
N SER A 111 -2.20 20.20 -26.40
CA SER A 111 -2.41 18.74 -26.52
C SER A 111 -3.87 18.35 -26.25
N GLY A 112 -4.56 17.79 -27.24
CA GLY A 112 -6.01 17.49 -27.19
C GLY A 112 -6.49 16.69 -25.98
N GLU A 113 -7.80 16.80 -25.70
CA GLU A 113 -8.46 16.17 -24.55
C GLU A 113 -8.27 14.64 -24.51
N TRP A 114 -8.18 14.08 -23.30
CA TRP A 114 -8.13 12.64 -23.06
C TRP A 114 -9.55 12.10 -22.83
N TYR A 115 -9.92 11.07 -23.56
CA TYR A 115 -11.14 10.30 -23.34
C TYR A 115 -10.82 9.05 -22.51
N VAL A 116 -11.47 8.93 -21.36
CA VAL A 116 -11.30 7.79 -20.45
C VAL A 116 -12.57 6.94 -20.48
N ASP A 117 -12.42 5.69 -20.91
CA ASP A 117 -13.44 4.67 -20.75
C ASP A 117 -13.11 3.82 -19.51
N GLU A 118 -13.77 4.15 -18.40
CA GLU A 118 -13.55 3.43 -17.13
C GLU A 118 -14.08 1.99 -17.18
N GLN A 119 -15.09 1.68 -18.00
CA GLN A 119 -15.66 0.33 -18.09
C GLN A 119 -14.73 -0.58 -18.89
N GLN A 120 -14.20 -0.09 -20.00
CA GLN A 120 -13.24 -0.83 -20.81
C GLN A 120 -11.82 -0.78 -20.28
N GLN A 121 -11.56 0.04 -19.25
CA GLN A 121 -10.22 0.27 -18.69
C GLN A 121 -9.24 0.69 -19.79
N LYS A 122 -9.65 1.70 -20.58
CA LYS A 122 -8.86 2.27 -21.68
C LYS A 122 -8.85 3.79 -21.62
N ILE A 123 -7.70 4.38 -21.94
CA ILE A 123 -7.56 5.82 -22.14
C ILE A 123 -7.17 6.04 -23.60
N LYS A 124 -7.83 6.97 -24.28
CA LYS A 124 -7.52 7.37 -25.65
C LYS A 124 -7.37 8.88 -25.72
N LYS A 125 -6.40 9.36 -26.49
CA LYS A 125 -6.34 10.77 -26.86
C LYS A 125 -7.41 11.03 -27.92
N MET A 126 -8.13 12.16 -27.86
CA MET A 126 -9.18 12.51 -28.84
C MET A 126 -8.66 12.59 -30.28
N ASP A 127 -7.38 12.91 -30.45
CA ASP A 127 -6.66 12.94 -31.72
C ASP A 127 -6.41 11.52 -32.31
N GLY A 128 -6.80 10.45 -31.60
CA GLY A 128 -6.62 9.06 -32.04
C GLY A 128 -5.18 8.56 -32.03
N SER A 129 -4.20 9.44 -31.78
CA SER A 129 -2.77 9.17 -31.88
C SER A 129 -2.19 8.29 -30.77
N LEU A 130 -2.79 8.28 -29.57
CA LEU A 130 -2.33 7.45 -28.44
C LEU A 130 -3.47 6.77 -27.70
N SER A 131 -3.25 5.51 -27.32
CA SER A 131 -4.14 4.76 -26.44
C SER A 131 -3.35 3.93 -25.42
N TYR A 132 -3.83 3.93 -24.17
CA TYR A 132 -3.30 3.16 -23.06
C TYR A 132 -4.34 2.19 -22.54
N ASN A 133 -3.94 0.93 -22.32
CA ASN A 133 -4.79 -0.11 -21.74
C ASN A 133 -4.23 -0.57 -20.39
N VAL A 134 -5.10 -1.13 -19.55
CA VAL A 134 -4.62 -1.84 -18.35
C VAL A 134 -3.69 -2.99 -18.74
N LEU A 135 -2.70 -3.25 -17.90
CA LEU A 135 -1.59 -4.18 -18.07
C LEU A 135 -0.54 -3.81 -19.14
N GLN A 136 -0.71 -2.67 -19.83
CA GLN A 136 0.30 -2.18 -20.76
C GLN A 136 1.54 -1.66 -20.00
N THR A 137 2.72 -1.89 -20.59
CA THR A 137 3.99 -1.34 -20.11
C THR A 137 4.15 0.09 -20.61
N VAL A 138 4.58 0.98 -19.73
CA VAL A 138 4.85 2.39 -20.00
C VAL A 138 6.19 2.79 -19.37
N GLN A 139 6.88 3.73 -20.01
CA GLN A 139 8.07 4.35 -19.42
C GLN A 139 7.63 5.48 -18.50
N ILE A 140 8.12 5.47 -17.26
CA ILE A 140 7.82 6.51 -16.28
C ILE A 140 9.10 7.15 -15.77
N HIS A 141 9.02 8.46 -15.52
CA HIS A 141 10.00 9.21 -14.78
C HIS A 141 9.55 9.30 -13.32
N MET A 142 10.46 8.99 -12.39
CA MET A 142 10.21 9.03 -10.95
C MET A 142 11.08 10.10 -10.30
N GLU A 143 10.45 11.06 -9.63
CA GLU A 143 11.13 12.14 -8.92
C GLU A 143 10.43 12.49 -7.60
N VAL A 144 11.18 13.05 -6.66
CA VAL A 144 10.61 13.54 -5.39
C VAL A 144 10.33 15.02 -5.51
N VAL A 145 9.06 15.38 -5.35
CA VAL A 145 8.57 16.75 -5.38
C VAL A 145 8.05 17.15 -4.00
N GLU A 146 8.09 18.45 -3.69
CA GLU A 146 7.59 18.99 -2.43
C GLU A 146 6.47 20.01 -2.72
N PRO A 147 5.23 19.55 -2.95
CA PRO A 147 4.10 20.44 -3.30
C PRO A 147 3.62 21.31 -2.13
N GLN A 148 3.90 20.89 -0.89
CA GLN A 148 3.63 21.65 0.34
C GLN A 148 4.86 21.57 1.25
N PRO A 149 5.15 22.61 2.05
CA PRO A 149 6.26 22.57 3.00
C PRO A 149 6.20 21.35 3.90
N ASN A 150 7.32 20.62 4.01
CA ASN A 150 7.48 19.42 4.82
C ASN A 150 6.57 18.25 4.41
N ARG A 151 6.08 18.22 3.17
CA ARG A 151 5.31 17.10 2.61
C ARG A 151 5.89 16.65 1.26
N PRO A 152 7.11 16.05 1.27
CA PRO A 152 7.68 15.44 0.08
C PRO A 152 6.80 14.28 -0.38
N LYS A 153 6.66 14.13 -1.70
CA LYS A 153 5.92 13.05 -2.35
C LYS A 153 6.69 12.55 -3.55
N LEU A 154 6.65 11.23 -3.78
CA LEU A 154 7.16 10.63 -5.01
C LEU A 154 6.13 10.87 -6.11
N GLN A 155 6.51 11.61 -7.13
CA GLN A 155 5.70 11.88 -8.31
C GLN A 155 6.16 10.96 -9.44
N LEU A 156 5.18 10.36 -10.12
CA LEU A 156 5.38 9.54 -11.30
C LEU A 156 4.82 10.32 -12.49
N THR A 157 5.64 10.54 -13.51
CA THR A 157 5.24 11.17 -14.76
C THR A 157 5.49 10.22 -15.92
N LEU A 158 4.63 10.31 -16.93
CA LEU A 158 4.78 9.54 -18.17
C LEU A 158 5.86 10.21 -19.04
N ILE A 159 6.72 9.40 -19.67
CA ILE A 159 7.73 9.83 -20.65
C ILE A 159 7.17 9.68 -22.06
#